data_AF-A0AAN9A046-F1
#
_entry.id   AF-A0AAN9A046-F1
#
_cell.length_a   1.000
_cell.length_b   1.000
_cell.length_c   1.000
_cell.angle_alpha   90.00
_cell.angle_beta   90.00
_cell.angle_gamma   90.00
#
_symmetry.space_group_name_H-M   'P 1'
#
loop_
_entity.id
_entity.type
_entity.pdbx_description
1 polymer ?
#
loop_
_entity_poly.entity_id
_entity_poly.type
_entity_poly.pdbx_seq_one_letter_code
_entity_poly.pdbx_strand_id
1 'polypeptide(L)'
;MKQTTLALFCLLLVLGSFVPISAETEEELMTCIQGEQSQRHVSSVIAGLQAELTKVTVPQIRQTVASSNDVRFYVKCIVDEGSCDRLGKALQSFLKDSRGGCRGCRQCERERVKYVLRNVYCKHNSNVKTINDYLNYDVFITYLGSPVRC
;
A
#
# COMPACT_ATOMS: atom_id res chain seq x y z
N MET A 1 -8.37 -70.47 12.50
CA MET A 1 -8.94 -69.56 13.51
C MET A 1 -8.41 -68.15 13.23
N LYS A 2 -9.33 -67.17 13.02
CA LYS A 2 -9.17 -65.69 12.96
C LYS A 2 -8.25 -65.16 11.84
N GLN A 3 -8.69 -64.53 10.73
CA GLN A 3 -9.82 -63.65 10.38
C GLN A 3 -9.97 -62.41 11.28
N THR A 4 -10.16 -61.24 10.63
CA THR A 4 -10.27 -59.85 11.16
C THR A 4 -8.97 -59.30 11.76
N THR A 5 -8.34 -58.24 11.24
CA THR A 5 -8.90 -56.87 11.09
C THR A 5 -8.19 -56.10 9.96
N LEU A 6 -8.76 -56.14 8.76
CA LEU A 6 -8.78 -54.98 7.86
C LEU A 6 -9.70 -53.92 8.51
N ALA A 7 -9.48 -52.65 8.19
CA ALA A 7 -10.31 -51.48 8.53
C ALA A 7 -10.04 -50.80 9.88
N LEU A 8 -8.86 -50.19 10.04
CA LEU A 8 -8.71 -49.03 10.94
C LEU A 8 -7.59 -48.05 10.54
N PHE A 9 -7.18 -48.07 9.26
CA PHE A 9 -6.22 -47.10 8.70
C PHE A 9 -6.86 -46.10 7.72
N CYS A 10 -8.20 -46.11 7.58
CA CYS A 10 -8.94 -45.26 6.63
C CYS A 10 -9.75 -44.12 7.29
N LEU A 11 -9.51 -43.79 8.57
CA LEU A 11 -10.35 -42.82 9.30
C LEU A 11 -9.57 -41.68 9.98
N LEU A 12 -8.40 -41.31 9.45
CA LEU A 12 -7.67 -40.10 9.85
C LEU A 12 -7.30 -39.19 8.67
N LEU A 13 -8.07 -39.25 7.57
CA LEU A 13 -7.99 -38.33 6.43
C LEU A 13 -9.12 -37.27 6.42
N VAL A 14 -9.75 -37.01 7.58
CA VAL A 14 -10.82 -35.98 7.70
C VAL A 14 -10.66 -35.14 8.96
N LEU A 15 -9.44 -34.72 9.28
CA LEU A 15 -9.26 -33.50 10.06
C LEU A 15 -8.50 -32.54 9.17
N GLY A 16 -9.29 -31.79 8.41
CA GLY A 16 -8.83 -30.69 7.60
C GLY A 16 -7.90 -29.83 8.44
N SER A 17 -6.64 -29.82 8.04
CA SER A 17 -5.73 -28.71 8.31
C SER A 17 -6.25 -27.52 7.51
N PHE A 18 -7.44 -27.03 7.87
CA PHE A 18 -7.77 -25.63 7.71
C PHE A 18 -6.79 -24.91 8.63
N VAL A 19 -5.57 -24.73 8.14
CA VAL A 19 -4.72 -23.66 8.63
C VAL A 19 -5.52 -22.42 8.24
N PRO A 20 -6.09 -21.66 9.20
CA PRO A 20 -6.60 -20.35 8.85
C PRO A 20 -5.41 -19.63 8.25
N ILE A 21 -5.52 -19.24 6.98
CA ILE A 21 -4.65 -18.23 6.39
C ILE A 21 -4.84 -17.04 7.31
N SER A 22 -3.89 -16.85 8.22
CA SER A 22 -3.87 -15.73 9.13
C SER A 22 -4.06 -14.50 8.27
N ALA A 23 -5.11 -13.73 8.56
CA ALA A 23 -5.19 -12.37 8.12
C ALA A 23 -3.92 -11.69 8.64
N GLU A 24 -2.91 -11.60 7.78
CA GLU A 24 -1.74 -10.75 7.97
C GLU A 24 -2.33 -9.37 8.18
N THR A 25 -2.47 -8.97 9.45
CA THR A 25 -3.11 -7.70 9.78
C THR A 25 -2.34 -6.63 9.04
N GLU A 26 -3.03 -5.77 8.28
CA GLU A 26 -2.43 -4.70 7.47
C GLU A 26 -1.40 -3.84 8.24
N GLU A 27 -1.48 -3.89 9.57
CA GLU A 27 -0.56 -3.29 10.53
C GLU A 27 0.88 -3.83 10.44
N GLU A 28 1.09 -5.15 10.25
CA GLU A 28 2.44 -5.73 10.17
C GLU A 28 3.16 -5.28 8.89
N LEU A 29 2.44 -5.23 7.76
CA LEU A 29 2.95 -4.83 6.45
C LEU A 29 3.36 -3.35 6.36
N MET A 30 2.83 -2.49 7.24
CA MET A 30 3.11 -1.04 7.25
C MET A 30 4.16 -0.59 8.29
N THR A 31 4.71 -1.53 9.06
CA THR A 31 5.80 -1.25 10.02
C THR A 31 7.15 -1.26 9.32
N CYS A 32 7.96 -0.21 9.53
CA CYS A 32 9.30 -0.14 8.98
C CYS A 32 10.28 -0.81 9.95
N ILE A 33 10.92 -1.92 9.57
CA ILE A 33 12.17 -2.34 10.21
C ILE A 33 13.27 -1.39 9.71
N GLN A 34 13.98 -0.75 10.64
CA GLN A 34 15.11 0.13 10.35
C GLN A 34 16.26 -0.71 9.78
N GLY A 35 16.30 -0.95 8.46
CA GLY A 35 17.37 -1.80 7.89
C GLY A 35 17.60 -1.70 6.39
N GLU A 36 16.58 -1.57 5.55
CA GLU A 36 16.78 -1.60 4.10
C GLU A 36 16.59 -0.21 3.46
N GLN A 37 17.68 0.55 3.38
CA GLN A 37 17.79 1.59 2.34
C GLN A 37 18.31 0.95 1.06
N SER A 38 17.47 0.91 0.03
CA SER A 38 17.95 0.66 -1.33
C SER A 38 18.65 1.92 -1.84
N GLN A 39 19.94 2.05 -1.53
CA GLN A 39 20.78 3.11 -2.09
C GLN A 39 20.95 2.86 -3.60
N ARG A 40 20.07 3.44 -4.41
CA ARG A 40 20.40 3.89 -5.76
C ARG A 40 20.50 5.41 -5.73
N HIS A 41 21.38 5.97 -6.57
CA HIS A 41 21.59 7.41 -6.72
C HIS A 41 20.26 8.14 -7.00
N VAL A 42 19.60 8.59 -5.94
CA VAL A 42 18.42 9.44 -5.97
C VAL A 42 18.89 10.83 -5.54
N SER A 43 18.48 11.87 -6.27
CA SER A 43 18.83 13.26 -5.94
C SER A 43 18.51 13.56 -4.48
N SER A 44 19.38 14.31 -3.78
CA SER A 44 19.24 14.64 -2.36
C SER A 44 17.89 15.28 -2.01
N VAL A 45 17.28 15.98 -2.96
CA VAL A 45 15.94 16.57 -2.85
C VAL A 45 14.85 15.50 -2.78
N ILE A 46 14.92 14.48 -3.64
CA ILE A 46 13.94 13.38 -3.68
C ILE A 46 14.11 12.50 -2.43
N ALA A 47 15.34 12.27 -1.97
CA ALA A 47 15.61 11.56 -0.73
C ALA A 47 15.04 12.30 0.51
N GLY A 48 15.15 13.64 0.54
CA GLY A 48 14.57 14.46 1.60
C GLY A 48 13.04 14.41 1.63
N LEU A 49 12.40 14.38 0.45
CA LEU A 49 10.95 14.21 0.34
C LEU A 49 10.51 12.80 0.74
N GLN A 50 11.22 11.76 0.31
CA GLN A 50 10.93 10.36 0.72
C GLN A 50 11.05 10.17 2.23
N ALA A 51 12.01 10.82 2.88
CA ALA A 51 12.15 10.78 4.33
C ALA A 51 10.88 11.28 5.05
N GLU A 52 10.10 12.19 4.48
CA GLU A 52 8.83 12.62 5.09
C GLU A 52 7.79 11.48 5.10
N LEU A 53 7.77 10.61 4.08
CA LEU A 53 6.90 9.42 4.07
C LEU A 53 7.27 8.40 5.17
N THR A 54 8.53 8.38 5.60
CA THR A 54 8.97 7.51 6.72
C THR A 54 8.47 8.00 8.07
N LYS A 55 8.35 9.32 8.25
CA LYS A 55 7.94 9.94 9.53
C LYS A 55 6.46 9.75 9.85
N VAL A 56 5.63 9.56 8.81
CA VAL A 56 4.19 9.35 9.02
C VAL A 56 3.95 7.98 9.62
N THR A 57 3.22 7.95 10.72
CA THR A 57 2.83 6.72 11.40
C THR A 57 1.61 6.08 10.76
N VAL A 58 1.46 4.77 10.90
CA VAL A 58 0.29 4.03 10.38
C VAL A 58 -1.04 4.61 10.91
N PRO A 59 -1.19 4.93 12.20
CA PRO A 59 -2.40 5.58 12.71
C PRO A 59 -2.73 6.91 12.02
N GLN A 60 -1.72 7.74 11.74
CA GLN A 60 -1.92 9.01 11.03
C GLN A 60 -2.41 8.80 9.60
N ILE A 61 -1.86 7.79 8.90
CA ILE A 61 -2.33 7.41 7.55
C ILE A 61 -3.80 6.97 7.63
N ARG A 62 -4.14 6.09 8.57
CA ARG A 62 -5.51 5.59 8.76
C ARG A 62 -6.50 6.72 9.02
N GLN A 63 -6.14 7.65 9.91
CA GLN A 63 -6.96 8.82 10.20
C GLN A 63 -7.18 9.69 8.96
N THR A 64 -6.11 9.95 8.20
CA THR A 64 -6.16 10.76 6.98
C THR A 64 -7.08 10.13 5.93
N VAL A 65 -6.93 8.83 5.65
CA VAL A 65 -7.73 8.17 4.60
C VAL A 65 -9.17 7.87 5.03
N ALA A 66 -9.49 7.99 6.31
CA ALA A 66 -10.86 7.87 6.82
C ALA A 66 -11.72 9.11 6.52
N SER A 67 -11.11 10.28 6.27
CA SER A 67 -11.78 11.56 6.07
C SER A 67 -11.75 11.99 4.61
N SER A 68 -12.92 12.20 3.99
CA SER A 68 -12.99 12.71 2.61
C SER A 68 -12.41 14.12 2.46
N ASN A 69 -12.44 14.94 3.51
CA ASN A 69 -11.84 16.27 3.48
C ASN A 69 -10.31 16.20 3.46
N ASP A 70 -9.73 15.31 4.26
CA ASP A 70 -8.28 15.15 4.31
C ASP A 70 -7.76 14.50 3.02
N VAL A 71 -8.46 13.49 2.51
CA VAL A 71 -8.16 12.93 1.18
C VAL A 71 -8.22 14.02 0.11
N ARG A 72 -9.26 14.85 0.09
CA ARG A 72 -9.39 15.96 -0.88
C ARG A 72 -8.26 16.98 -0.76
N PHE A 73 -7.77 17.28 0.45
CA PHE A 73 -6.61 18.14 0.65
C PHE A 73 -5.37 17.58 -0.06
N TYR A 74 -5.05 16.29 0.15
CA TYR A 74 -3.91 15.65 -0.50
C TYR A 74 -4.10 15.47 -2.00
N VAL A 75 -5.32 15.18 -2.47
CA VAL A 75 -5.64 15.12 -3.91
C VAL A 75 -5.35 16.47 -4.56
N LYS A 76 -5.84 17.58 -3.99
CA LYS A 76 -5.58 18.93 -4.49
C LYS A 76 -4.09 19.27 -4.52
N CYS A 77 -3.32 18.82 -3.53
CA CYS A 77 -1.87 18.93 -3.60
C CYS A 77 -1.28 18.14 -4.78
N ILE A 78 -1.67 16.87 -4.94
CA ILE A 78 -1.13 16.00 -5.99
C ILE A 78 -1.34 16.64 -7.37
N VAL A 79 -2.55 17.15 -7.62
CA VAL A 79 -2.93 17.76 -8.90
C VAL A 79 -2.58 19.25 -9.05
N ASP A 80 -1.83 19.80 -8.09
CA ASP A 80 -1.34 21.19 -8.11
C ASP A 80 -2.45 22.27 -8.13
N GLU A 81 -3.59 21.97 -7.48
CA GLU A 81 -4.78 22.84 -7.39
C GLU A 81 -5.01 23.42 -5.98
N GLY A 82 -4.05 23.30 -5.07
CA GLY A 82 -4.23 23.78 -3.71
C GLY A 82 -2.97 23.81 -2.85
N SER A 83 -3.16 24.20 -1.59
CA SER A 83 -2.10 24.19 -0.58
C SER A 83 -1.54 22.79 -0.40
N CYS A 84 -0.22 22.70 -0.21
CA CYS A 84 0.44 21.44 0.04
C CYS A 84 1.46 21.53 1.18
N ASP A 85 1.34 20.61 2.13
CA ASP A 85 2.29 20.44 3.21
C ASP A 85 3.48 19.57 2.78
N ARG A 86 4.42 19.30 3.70
CA ARG A 86 5.62 18.51 3.39
C ARG A 86 5.27 17.09 2.98
N LEU A 87 4.27 16.49 3.63
CA LEU A 87 3.82 15.14 3.33
C LEU A 87 3.16 15.05 1.95
N GLY A 88 2.27 16.00 1.63
CA GLY A 88 1.64 16.05 0.32
C GLY A 88 2.66 16.23 -0.79
N LYS A 89 3.70 17.06 -0.59
CA LYS A 89 4.79 17.23 -1.57
C LYS A 89 5.58 15.95 -1.75
N ALA A 90 5.83 15.23 -0.65
CA ALA A 90 6.49 13.94 -0.70
C ALA A 90 5.66 12.90 -1.48
N LEU A 91 4.36 12.83 -1.22
CA LEU A 91 3.44 11.96 -1.94
C LEU A 91 3.34 12.34 -3.42
N GLN A 92 3.22 13.62 -3.74
CA GLN A 92 3.19 14.11 -5.12
C GLN A 92 4.50 13.75 -5.85
N SER A 93 5.65 13.97 -5.23
CA SER A 93 6.96 13.58 -5.80
C SER A 93 7.06 12.08 -6.00
N PHE A 94 6.57 11.27 -5.05
CA PHE A 94 6.52 9.82 -5.18
C PHE A 94 5.69 9.41 -6.41
N LEU A 95 4.48 9.96 -6.55
CA LEU A 95 3.56 9.61 -7.65
C LEU A 95 4.04 10.13 -9.01
N LYS A 96 4.85 11.20 -9.05
CA LYS A 96 5.45 11.70 -10.30
C LYS A 96 6.67 10.87 -10.73
N ASP A 97 7.50 10.43 -9.78
CA ASP A 97 8.66 9.56 -10.05
C ASP A 97 8.24 8.14 -10.47
N SER A 98 7.01 7.74 -10.14
CA SER A 98 6.59 6.35 -10.15
C SER A 98 6.19 5.73 -11.49
N ARG A 99 6.47 6.34 -12.64
CA ARG A 99 6.44 5.61 -13.92
C ARG A 99 7.42 4.41 -13.96
N GLY A 100 8.30 4.27 -12.97
CA GLY A 100 9.17 3.10 -12.78
C GLY A 100 9.21 2.52 -11.36
N GLY A 101 8.18 2.75 -10.53
CA GLY A 101 8.09 2.20 -9.17
C GLY A 101 9.18 2.74 -8.23
N CYS A 102 8.95 3.94 -7.65
CA CYS A 102 9.87 4.69 -6.79
C CYS A 102 11.22 3.97 -6.46
N ARG A 103 12.25 4.23 -7.29
CA ARG A 103 13.50 3.46 -7.30
C ARG A 103 14.34 3.58 -6.02
N GLY A 104 14.14 4.63 -5.23
CA GLY A 104 14.81 4.86 -3.95
C GLY A 104 13.93 4.62 -2.72
N CYS A 105 12.66 4.24 -2.91
CA CYS A 105 11.78 4.07 -1.76
C CYS A 105 12.08 2.77 -1.00
N ARG A 106 11.84 2.81 0.31
CA ARG A 106 11.84 1.63 1.17
C ARG A 106 10.58 0.80 0.94
N GLN A 107 10.62 -0.47 1.33
CA GLN A 107 9.46 -1.36 1.19
C GLN A 107 8.25 -0.83 1.96
N CYS A 108 8.44 -0.40 3.21
CA CYS A 108 7.35 0.16 4.00
C CYS A 108 6.75 1.45 3.40
N GLU A 109 7.55 2.30 2.74
CA GLU A 109 7.04 3.49 2.05
C GLU A 109 6.13 3.09 0.88
N ARG A 110 6.55 2.09 0.09
CA ARG A 110 5.71 1.54 -0.98
C ARG A 110 4.40 0.96 -0.44
N GLU A 111 4.46 0.20 0.64
CA GLU A 111 3.26 -0.39 1.24
C GLU A 111 2.32 0.66 1.83
N ARG A 112 2.85 1.72 2.45
CA ARG A 112 2.06 2.87 2.91
C ARG A 112 1.36 3.58 1.74
N VAL A 113 2.08 3.83 0.64
CA VAL A 113 1.47 4.46 -0.55
C VAL A 113 0.43 3.53 -1.17
N LYS A 114 0.69 2.22 -1.28
CA LYS A 114 -0.32 1.24 -1.73
C LYS A 114 -1.57 1.27 -0.85
N TYR A 115 -1.41 1.34 0.47
CA TYR A 115 -2.54 1.44 1.39
C TYR A 115 -3.37 2.70 1.14
N VAL A 116 -2.71 3.85 0.94
CA VAL A 116 -3.39 5.11 0.59
C VAL A 116 -4.10 4.99 -0.75
N LEU A 117 -3.41 4.52 -1.80
CA LEU A 117 -3.99 4.35 -3.13
C LEU A 117 -5.18 3.39 -3.13
N ARG A 118 -5.11 2.29 -2.38
CA ARG A 118 -6.23 1.36 -2.21
C ARG A 118 -7.43 2.05 -1.54
N ASN A 119 -7.22 2.82 -0.48
CA ASN A 119 -8.32 3.55 0.16
C ASN A 119 -8.90 4.63 -0.77
N VAL A 120 -8.07 5.33 -1.54
CA VAL A 120 -8.57 6.29 -2.54
C VAL A 120 -9.38 5.58 -3.62
N TYR A 121 -8.90 4.46 -4.15
CA TYR A 121 -9.60 3.70 -5.18
C TYR A 121 -10.92 3.09 -4.68
N CYS A 122 -10.91 2.48 -3.50
CA CYS A 122 -12.05 1.72 -2.99
C CYS A 122 -13.10 2.58 -2.28
N LYS A 123 -12.67 3.62 -1.55
CA LYS A 123 -13.56 4.42 -0.69
C LYS A 123 -13.77 5.84 -1.20
N HIS A 124 -12.83 6.40 -1.96
CA HIS A 124 -12.88 7.78 -2.46
C HIS A 124 -12.74 7.84 -3.98
N ASN A 125 -13.40 6.92 -4.68
CA ASN A 125 -13.22 6.63 -6.11
C ASN A 125 -13.44 7.82 -7.05
N SER A 126 -14.18 8.84 -6.61
CA SER A 126 -14.42 10.07 -7.37
C SER A 126 -13.14 10.83 -7.70
N ASN A 127 -12.04 10.59 -6.96
CA ASN A 127 -10.74 11.21 -7.20
C ASN A 127 -9.85 10.44 -8.18
N VAL A 128 -10.20 9.18 -8.52
CA VAL A 128 -9.35 8.28 -9.32
C VAL A 128 -9.07 8.86 -10.70
N LYS A 129 -10.13 9.28 -11.41
CA LYS A 129 -10.00 9.85 -12.75
C LYS A 129 -9.13 11.11 -12.73
N THR A 130 -9.38 12.03 -11.80
CA THR A 130 -8.64 13.29 -11.67
C THR A 130 -7.14 13.04 -11.45
N ILE A 131 -6.78 12.10 -10.58
CA ILE A 131 -5.38 11.76 -10.31
C ILE A 131 -4.73 11.15 -11.57
N ASN A 132 -5.39 10.19 -12.21
CA ASN A 132 -4.86 9.52 -13.40
C ASN A 132 -4.69 10.49 -14.57
N ASP A 133 -5.65 11.39 -14.79
CA ASP A 133 -5.61 12.41 -15.82
C ASP A 133 -4.42 13.36 -15.60
N TYR A 134 -4.23 13.84 -14.36
CA TYR A 134 -3.11 14.72 -14.02
C TYR A 134 -1.75 14.03 -14.18
N LEU A 135 -1.64 12.78 -13.74
CA LEU A 135 -0.39 12.02 -13.84
C LEU A 135 -0.11 11.51 -15.26
N ASN A 136 -1.13 11.49 -16.13
CA ASN A 136 -1.07 10.94 -17.48
C ASN A 136 -0.62 9.46 -17.50
N TYR A 137 -1.12 8.66 -16.54
CA TYR A 137 -1.07 7.20 -16.51
C TYR A 137 -1.98 6.67 -15.37
N ASP A 138 -2.31 5.37 -15.39
CA ASP A 138 -3.12 4.77 -14.32
C ASP A 138 -2.25 4.36 -13.13
N VAL A 139 -2.14 5.24 -12.13
CA VAL A 139 -1.32 4.99 -10.95
C VAL A 139 -1.89 3.88 -10.06
N PHE A 140 -3.21 3.69 -10.08
CA PHE A 140 -3.88 2.69 -9.25
C PHE A 140 -3.61 1.28 -9.79
N ILE A 141 -3.81 1.07 -11.09
CA ILE A 141 -3.50 -0.23 -11.72
C ILE A 141 -2.00 -0.52 -11.64
N THR A 142 -1.15 0.50 -11.82
CA THR A 142 0.31 0.35 -11.73
C THR A 142 0.76 -0.17 -10.35
N TYR A 143 0.15 0.31 -9.26
CA TYR A 143 0.59 -0.02 -7.90
C TYR A 143 -0.20 -1.12 -7.21
N LEU A 144 -1.48 -1.25 -7.52
CA LEU A 144 -2.40 -2.20 -6.88
C LEU A 144 -2.61 -3.45 -7.71
N GLY A 145 -2.21 -3.43 -9.00
CA GLY A 145 -2.48 -4.50 -9.96
C GLY A 145 -3.91 -4.43 -10.51
N SER A 146 -4.19 -5.31 -11.48
CA SER A 146 -5.53 -5.48 -12.05
C SER A 146 -5.98 -6.95 -11.92
N PRO A 147 -7.20 -7.22 -11.42
CA PRO A 147 -8.17 -6.26 -10.89
C PRO A 147 -7.77 -5.74 -9.50
N VAL A 148 -8.10 -4.47 -9.21
CA VAL A 148 -7.92 -3.90 -7.87
C VAL A 148 -8.94 -4.54 -6.92
N ARG A 149 -8.46 -5.11 -5.81
CA ARG A 149 -9.32 -5.66 -4.76
C ARG A 149 -9.61 -4.63 -3.67
N CYS A 150 -10.90 -4.43 -3.46
CA CYS A 150 -11.53 -3.85 -2.30
C CYS A 150 -12.22 -5.00 -1.54
#